data_AF-A0A945MM27-F1
#
_entry.id   AF-A0A945MM27-F1
#
_cell.length_a   1.000
_cell.length_b   1.000
_cell.length_c   1.000
_cell.angle_alpha   90.00
_cell.angle_beta   90.00
_cell.angle_gamma   90.00
#
_symmetry.space_group_name_H-M   'P 1'
#
loop_
_entity.id
_entity.type
_entity.pdbx_description
1 polymer ?
#
loop_
_entity_poly.entity_id
_entity_poly.type
_entity_poly.pdbx_seq_one_letter_code
_entity_poly.pdbx_strand_id
1 'polypeptide(L)'
;MNTLRQIAAASLWPPLALVLIGIGVYANALSAPFIFDDHPAIVENEDIREVLPLWRAPETSARSSINSRPLVRLSLALNYTYGALRVEGYHAVNLATHIACALALYGLMLRALGGRARERAPAFCAALLWLVHPLNS
;
A
#
# COMPACT_ATOMS: atom_id res chain seq x y z
N MET A 1 9.44 -30.71 -20.16
CA MET A 1 9.47 -31.15 -18.74
C MET A 1 10.29 -30.24 -17.80
N ASN A 2 10.86 -29.10 -18.23
CA ASN A 2 11.70 -28.24 -17.36
C ASN A 2 11.02 -27.00 -16.76
N THR A 3 9.87 -26.56 -17.28
CA THR A 3 9.15 -25.37 -16.79
C THR A 3 8.44 -25.62 -15.46
N LEU A 4 7.91 -26.82 -15.23
CA LEU A 4 7.19 -27.17 -13.99
C LEU A 4 8.12 -27.38 -12.78
N ARG A 5 9.39 -27.77 -12.99
CA ARG A 5 10.40 -27.89 -11.92
C ARG A 5 11.01 -26.54 -11.50
N GLN A 6 11.01 -25.53 -12.37
CA GLN A 6 11.52 -24.19 -12.02
C GLN A 6 10.56 -23.40 -11.11
N ILE A 7 9.26 -23.72 -11.14
CA ILE A 7 8.26 -23.15 -10.22
C ILE A 7 8.42 -23.75 -8.81
N ALA A 8 8.93 -24.98 -8.71
CA ALA A 8 8.97 -25.77 -7.47
C ALA A 8 10.06 -25.37 -6.45
N ALA A 9 10.89 -24.37 -6.74
CA ALA A 9 11.76 -23.74 -5.72
C ALA A 9 11.80 -22.23 -5.91
N ALA A 10 10.64 -21.59 -5.90
CA ALA A 10 10.55 -20.16 -5.68
C ALA A 10 11.17 -19.86 -4.31
N SER A 11 12.29 -19.13 -4.30
CA SER A 11 12.93 -18.73 -3.05
C SER A 11 12.02 -17.72 -2.34
N LEU A 12 11.64 -18.02 -1.10
CA LEU A 12 10.73 -17.19 -0.31
C LEU A 12 11.47 -16.10 0.50
N TRP A 13 12.80 -16.15 0.57
CA TRP A 13 13.54 -15.15 1.34
C TRP A 13 13.39 -13.73 0.79
N PRO A 14 13.37 -13.45 -0.54
CA PRO A 14 13.22 -12.08 -1.03
C PRO A 14 11.87 -11.44 -0.66
N PRO A 15 10.70 -12.06 -0.92
CA PRO A 15 9.43 -11.47 -0.51
C PRO A 15 9.30 -11.39 1.02
N LEU A 16 9.80 -12.38 1.77
CA LEU A 16 9.80 -12.33 3.23
C LEU A 16 10.65 -11.16 3.75
N ALA A 17 11.84 -10.96 3.19
CA ALA A 17 12.70 -9.84 3.56
C ALA A 17 12.03 -8.49 3.27
N LEU A 18 11.36 -8.32 2.12
CA LEU A 18 10.61 -7.10 1.81
C LEU A 18 9.49 -6.83 2.85
N VAL A 19 8.74 -7.86 3.25
CA VAL A 19 7.70 -7.73 4.28
C VAL A 19 8.31 -7.31 5.62
N LEU A 20 9.35 -8.01 6.09
CA LEU A 20 9.96 -7.74 7.38
C LEU A 20 10.64 -6.37 7.44
N ILE A 21 11.35 -5.98 6.38
CA ILE A 21 11.98 -4.66 6.28
C ILE A 21 10.91 -3.56 6.21
N GLY A 22 9.86 -3.74 5.40
CA GLY A 22 8.76 -2.78 5.31
C GLY A 22 8.10 -2.54 6.67
N ILE A 23 7.77 -3.62 7.39
CA ILE A 23 7.23 -3.49 8.75
C ILE A 23 8.22 -2.78 9.66
N GLY A 24 9.50 -3.17 9.65
CA GLY A 24 10.52 -2.59 10.53
C GLY A 24 10.75 -1.09 10.30
N VAL A 25 10.78 -0.64 9.05
CA VAL A 25 11.02 0.76 8.68
C VAL A 25 9.84 1.66 9.07
N TYR A 26 8.59 1.18 8.95
CA TYR A 26 7.39 1.99 9.17
C TYR A 26 6.65 1.69 10.49
N ALA A 27 7.17 0.78 11.33
CA ALA A 27 6.50 0.39 12.58
C ALA A 27 6.21 1.58 13.51
N ASN A 28 7.12 2.57 13.57
CA ASN A 28 6.95 3.77 14.38
C ASN A 28 5.87 4.72 13.84
N ALA A 29 5.53 4.63 12.55
CA ALA A 29 4.49 5.45 11.93
C ALA A 29 3.08 4.95 12.25
N LEU A 30 2.92 3.70 12.69
CA LEU A 30 1.60 3.09 12.95
C LEU A 30 0.76 3.84 13.99
N SER A 31 1.41 4.54 14.92
CA SER A 31 0.74 5.32 15.97
C SER A 31 0.91 6.83 15.78
N ALA A 32 1.44 7.27 14.64
CA ALA A 32 1.56 8.69 14.35
C ALA A 32 0.17 9.32 14.18
N PRO A 33 -0.05 10.53 14.72
CA PRO A 33 -1.33 11.23 14.58
C PRO A 33 -1.58 11.64 13.12
N PHE A 34 -2.85 11.92 12.80
CA PHE A 34 -3.19 12.57 11.54
C PHE A 34 -2.51 13.95 11.45
N ILE A 35 -1.92 14.25 10.30
CA ILE A 35 -1.22 15.52 10.05
C ILE A 35 -1.52 16.04 8.65
N PHE A 36 -1.39 17.37 8.46
CA PHE A 36 -1.51 18.03 7.16
C PHE A 36 -2.78 17.66 6.38
N ASP A 37 -2.64 16.94 5.27
CA ASP A 37 -3.70 16.55 4.36
C ASP A 37 -4.63 15.47 4.90
N ASP A 38 -4.22 14.75 5.96
CA ASP A 38 -5.09 13.78 6.66
C ASP A 38 -6.36 14.43 7.21
N HIS A 39 -6.29 15.70 7.65
CA HIS A 39 -7.42 16.40 8.23
C HIS A 39 -8.58 16.57 7.24
N PRO A 40 -8.39 17.27 6.11
CA PRO A 40 -9.45 17.38 5.10
C PRO A 40 -9.75 16.04 4.41
N ALA A 41 -8.82 15.08 4.41
CA ALA A 41 -8.99 13.75 3.82
C ALA A 41 -9.86 12.81 4.64
N ILE A 42 -9.68 12.81 5.97
CA ILE A 42 -10.18 11.78 6.88
C ILE A 42 -11.00 12.40 8.00
N VAL A 43 -10.41 13.33 8.76
CA VAL A 43 -11.00 13.84 10.01
C VAL A 43 -12.24 14.68 9.75
N GLU A 44 -12.17 15.58 8.77
CA GLU A 44 -13.21 16.55 8.42
C GLU A 44 -14.10 16.06 7.27
N ASN A 45 -13.79 14.89 6.70
CA ASN A 45 -14.40 14.41 5.47
C ASN A 45 -15.66 13.58 5.74
N GLU A 46 -16.83 14.21 5.75
CA GLU A 46 -18.11 13.51 5.91
C GLU A 46 -18.37 12.49 4.77
N ASP A 47 -17.77 12.69 3.60
CA ASP A 47 -17.96 11.84 2.43
C ASP A 47 -17.40 10.41 2.60
N ILE A 48 -16.53 10.16 3.60
CA ILE A 48 -16.02 8.81 3.91
C ILE A 48 -16.87 8.11 4.99
N ARG A 49 -17.87 8.77 5.57
CA ARG A 49 -18.74 8.15 6.59
C ARG A 49 -19.83 7.26 5.99
N GLU A 50 -20.07 7.39 4.68
CA GLU A 50 -20.95 6.52 3.90
C GLU A 50 -20.11 5.71 2.89
N VAL A 51 -20.26 4.39 2.87
CA VAL A 51 -19.52 3.52 1.93
C VAL A 51 -20.11 3.53 0.52
N LEU A 52 -21.43 3.69 0.40
CA LEU A 52 -22.16 3.68 -0.86
C LEU A 52 -23.24 4.77 -0.87
N PRO A 53 -23.58 5.32 -2.05
CA PRO A 53 -23.02 4.98 -3.36
C PRO A 53 -21.71 5.71 -3.69
N LEU A 54 -20.72 4.98 -4.23
CA LEU A 54 -19.40 5.55 -4.62
C LEU A 54 -19.48 6.57 -5.77
N TRP A 55 -20.58 6.55 -6.52
CA TRP A 55 -20.87 7.48 -7.62
C TRP A 55 -21.62 8.75 -7.16
N ARG A 56 -21.87 8.90 -5.84
CA ARG A 56 -22.42 10.16 -5.29
C ARG A 56 -21.42 11.28 -5.52
N ALA A 57 -21.91 12.39 -6.10
CA ALA A 57 -21.13 13.60 -6.18
C ALA A 57 -20.69 13.99 -4.75
N PRO A 58 -19.39 14.23 -4.52
CA PRO A 58 -18.91 14.60 -3.19
C PRO A 58 -19.62 15.82 -2.65
N GLU A 59 -19.89 15.83 -1.35
CA GLU A 59 -20.38 17.05 -0.72
C GLU A 59 -19.28 18.12 -0.76
N THR A 60 -19.65 19.31 -1.23
CA THR A 60 -18.71 20.40 -1.53
C THR A 60 -18.06 21.01 -0.29
N SER A 61 -18.49 20.59 0.90
CA SER A 61 -18.02 21.09 2.20
C SER A 61 -16.59 20.67 2.52
N ALA A 62 -16.15 19.46 2.15
CA ALA A 62 -14.83 18.95 2.53
C ALA A 62 -13.70 19.37 1.56
N ARG A 63 -14.00 19.81 0.33
CA ARG A 63 -13.03 20.20 -0.74
C ARG A 63 -11.75 19.33 -0.83
N SER A 64 -11.82 18.06 -0.43
CA SER A 64 -10.66 17.18 -0.44
C SER A 64 -10.43 16.65 -1.85
N SER A 65 -9.16 16.69 -2.29
CA SER A 65 -8.76 16.08 -3.57
C SER A 65 -9.00 14.56 -3.61
N ILE A 66 -9.23 13.93 -2.45
CA ILE A 66 -9.55 12.50 -2.36
C ILE A 66 -10.95 12.20 -2.88
N ASN A 67 -11.87 13.16 -2.79
CA ASN A 67 -13.26 12.91 -3.14
C ASN A 67 -13.46 12.70 -4.66
N SER A 68 -12.50 13.13 -5.49
CA SER A 68 -12.43 12.82 -6.92
C SER A 68 -11.72 11.50 -7.25
N ARG A 69 -11.32 10.71 -6.24
CA ARG A 69 -10.59 9.44 -6.36
C ARG A 69 -11.41 8.28 -5.76
N PRO A 70 -12.34 7.67 -6.53
CA PRO A 70 -13.35 6.74 -5.99
C PRO A 70 -12.78 5.57 -5.20
N LEU A 71 -11.66 4.99 -5.66
CA LEU A 71 -11.02 3.85 -4.97
C LEU A 71 -10.38 4.26 -3.64
N VAL A 72 -9.76 5.45 -3.60
CA VAL A 72 -9.16 5.98 -2.36
C VAL A 72 -10.27 6.32 -1.37
N ARG A 73 -11.33 7.01 -1.82
CA ARG A 73 -12.52 7.30 -1.01
C ARG A 73 -13.13 6.02 -0.44
N LEU A 74 -13.31 4.98 -1.25
CA LEU A 74 -13.81 3.68 -0.79
C LEU A 74 -12.91 3.07 0.29
N SER A 75 -11.59 3.06 0.08
CA SER A 75 -10.64 2.53 1.05
C SER A 75 -10.73 3.25 2.40
N LEU A 76 -10.79 4.59 2.38
CA LEU A 76 -10.96 5.40 3.59
C LEU A 76 -12.32 5.19 4.25
N ALA A 77 -13.39 5.05 3.47
CA ALA A 77 -14.73 4.80 4.00
C ALA A 77 -14.84 3.44 4.69
N LEU A 78 -14.21 2.41 4.12
CA LEU A 78 -14.09 1.11 4.76
C LEU A 78 -13.29 1.21 6.06
N ASN A 79 -12.15 1.90 6.06
CA ASN A 79 -11.39 2.14 7.29
C ASN A 79 -12.22 2.85 8.36
N TYR A 80 -12.94 3.92 7.98
CA TYR A 80 -13.80 4.65 8.90
C TYR A 80 -14.91 3.76 9.46
N THR A 81 -15.49 2.88 8.64
CA THR A 81 -16.57 1.96 9.07
C THR A 81 -16.10 1.00 10.16
N TYR A 82 -14.87 0.48 10.08
CA TYR A 82 -14.35 -0.48 11.07
C TYR A 82 -13.61 0.17 12.24
N GLY A 83 -13.02 1.35 12.04
CA GLY A 83 -12.10 1.96 13.00
C GLY A 83 -12.41 3.39 13.38
N ALA A 84 -13.41 4.04 12.79
CA ALA A 84 -13.65 5.48 12.89
C ALA A 84 -12.31 6.24 12.71
N LEU A 85 -11.97 7.17 13.60
CA LEU A 85 -10.73 7.97 13.54
C LEU A 85 -9.53 7.30 14.23
N ARG A 86 -9.50 5.98 14.37
CA ARG A 86 -8.35 5.26 14.93
C ARG A 86 -7.20 5.18 13.93
N VAL A 87 -6.16 5.97 14.15
CA VAL A 87 -4.99 6.13 13.25
C VAL A 87 -4.32 4.81 12.90
N GLU A 88 -4.29 3.84 13.82
CA GLU A 88 -3.56 2.58 13.60
C GLU A 88 -4.17 1.77 12.47
N GLY A 89 -5.50 1.83 12.28
CA GLY A 89 -6.18 1.15 11.18
C GLY A 89 -5.79 1.72 9.82
N TYR A 90 -5.72 3.05 9.71
CA TYR A 90 -5.32 3.73 8.48
C TYR A 90 -3.88 3.41 8.11
N HIS A 91 -2.96 3.55 9.06
CA HIS A 91 -1.54 3.28 8.83
C HIS A 91 -1.27 1.80 8.55
N ALA A 92 -1.98 0.86 9.20
CA ALA A 92 -1.83 -0.56 8.91
C ALA A 92 -2.28 -0.92 7.50
N VAL A 93 -3.42 -0.39 7.03
CA VAL A 93 -3.91 -0.63 5.65
C VAL A 93 -3.00 0.01 4.61
N ASN A 94 -2.50 1.23 4.87
CA ASN A 94 -1.54 1.90 4.00
C ASN A 94 -0.22 1.12 3.91
N LEU A 95 0.33 0.68 5.04
CA LEU A 95 1.54 -0.13 5.08
C LEU A 95 1.37 -1.47 4.37
N ALA A 96 0.23 -2.15 4.58
CA ALA A 96 -0.07 -3.41 3.88
C ALA A 96 -0.14 -3.19 2.36
N THR A 97 -0.77 -2.09 1.91
CA THR A 97 -0.84 -1.73 0.49
C THR A 97 0.54 -1.40 -0.08
N HIS A 98 1.37 -0.65 0.65
CA HIS A 98 2.74 -0.31 0.26
C HIS A 98 3.62 -1.55 0.09
N ILE A 99 3.58 -2.48 1.06
CA ILE A 99 4.28 -3.76 0.98
C ILE A 99 3.75 -4.59 -0.21
N ALA A 100 2.44 -4.64 -0.43
CA ALA A 100 1.87 -5.35 -1.57
C ALA A 100 2.36 -4.77 -2.92
N CYS A 101 2.47 -3.45 -3.02
CA CYS A 101 3.06 -2.78 -4.19
C CYS A 101 4.54 -3.15 -4.37
N ALA A 102 5.35 -3.20 -3.31
CA ALA A 102 6.74 -3.62 -3.39
C ALA A 102 6.89 -5.09 -3.85
N LEU A 103 6.03 -5.98 -3.36
CA LEU A 103 5.98 -7.38 -3.79
C LEU A 103 5.55 -7.50 -5.27
N ALA A 104 4.58 -6.71 -5.69
CA ALA A 104 4.15 -6.65 -7.09
C ALA A 104 5.28 -6.13 -8.00
N LEU A 105 6.00 -5.09 -7.57
CA LEU A 105 7.17 -4.54 -8.28
C LEU A 105 8.28 -5.60 -8.39
N TYR A 106 8.59 -6.32 -7.31
CA TYR A 106 9.54 -7.43 -7.35
C TYR A 106 9.13 -8.49 -8.38
N GLY A 107 7.86 -8.92 -8.36
CA GLY A 107 7.32 -9.87 -9.33
C GLY A 107 7.36 -9.36 -10.77
N LEU A 108 7.08 -8.07 -10.98
CA LEU A 108 7.16 -7.42 -12.28
C LEU A 108 8.60 -7.36 -12.79
N MET A 109 9.56 -6.99 -11.95
CA MET A 109 10.98 -6.93 -12.31
C MET A 109 11.53 -8.32 -12.66
N LEU A 110 11.15 -9.36 -11.91
CA LEU A 110 11.50 -10.73 -12.27
C LEU A 110 10.99 -11.10 -13.67
N ARG A 111 9.74 -10.76 -13.99
CA ARG A 111 9.15 -11.03 -15.31
C ARG A 111 9.84 -10.23 -16.41
N ALA A 112 10.09 -8.93 -16.17
CA ALA A 112 10.72 -8.04 -17.12
C ALA A 112 12.17 -8.45 -17.45
N LEU A 113 12.90 -8.97 -16.46
CA LEU A 113 14.30 -9.40 -16.62
C LEU A 113 14.46 -10.86 -17.09
N GLY A 114 13.37 -11.57 -17.35
CA GLY A 114 13.40 -12.93 -17.91
C GLY A 114 13.45 -14.07 -16.88
N GLY A 115 13.21 -13.78 -15.60
CA GLY A 115 12.83 -14.76 -14.57
C GLY A 115 13.89 -15.79 -14.17
N ARG A 116 15.16 -15.60 -14.51
CA ARG A 116 16.23 -16.54 -14.12
C ARG A 116 16.79 -16.17 -12.74
N ALA A 117 17.63 -17.04 -12.19
CA ALA A 117 18.14 -16.88 -10.82
C ALA A 117 19.02 -15.63 -10.65
N ARG A 118 19.79 -15.26 -11.68
CA ARG A 118 20.70 -14.11 -11.66
C ARG A 118 19.96 -12.77 -11.60
N GLU A 119 18.72 -12.71 -12.09
CA GLU A 119 17.92 -11.49 -12.11
C GLU A 119 17.17 -11.23 -10.79
N ARG A 120 17.25 -12.16 -9.82
CA ARG A 120 16.62 -12.01 -8.49
C ARG A 120 17.24 -10.86 -7.68
N ALA A 121 18.55 -10.74 -7.69
CA ALA A 121 19.26 -9.68 -6.96
C ALA A 121 18.87 -8.26 -7.46
N PRO A 122 18.98 -7.93 -8.76
CA PRO A 122 18.57 -6.61 -9.24
C PRO A 122 17.08 -6.34 -9.05
N ALA A 123 16.20 -7.34 -9.23
CA ALA A 123 14.77 -7.20 -8.95
C ALA A 123 14.48 -6.90 -7.47
N PHE A 124 15.15 -7.60 -6.56
CA PHE A 124 15.04 -7.37 -5.12
C PHE A 124 15.57 -5.98 -4.74
N CYS A 125 16.74 -5.57 -5.24
CA CYS A 125 17.30 -4.25 -4.97
C CYS A 125 16.37 -3.14 -5.46
N ALA A 126 15.80 -3.26 -6.66
CA ALA A 126 14.86 -2.27 -7.19
C ALA A 126 13.60 -2.14 -6.31
N ALA A 127 13.01 -3.28 -5.92
CA ALA A 127 11.83 -3.30 -5.05
C ALA A 127 12.13 -2.79 -3.64
N LEU A 128 13.29 -3.16 -3.07
CA LEU A 128 13.73 -2.71 -1.75
C LEU A 128 13.98 -1.21 -1.73
N LEU A 129 14.71 -0.69 -2.74
CA LEU A 129 14.94 0.74 -2.88
C LEU A 129 13.62 1.48 -2.96
N TRP A 130 12.67 1.03 -3.78
CA TRP A 130 11.34 1.63 -3.86
C TRP A 130 10.59 1.59 -2.52
N LEU A 131 10.62 0.45 -1.82
CA LEU A 131 9.93 0.22 -0.56
C LEU A 131 10.40 1.16 0.55
N VAL A 132 11.71 1.43 0.65
CA VAL A 132 12.27 2.25 1.73
C VAL A 132 12.48 3.72 1.35
N HIS A 133 12.17 4.10 0.09
CA HIS A 133 12.40 5.47 -0.36
C HIS A 133 11.30 6.41 0.16
N PRO A 134 11.64 7.50 0.88
CA PRO A 134 10.67 8.36 1.56
C PRO A 134 9.72 9.10 0.61
N LEU A 135 10.08 9.26 -0.66
CA LEU A 135 9.18 9.86 -1.66
C LEU A 135 7.93 9.03 -1.98
N ASN A 136 7.94 7.73 -1.67
CA ASN A 136 6.81 6.83 -1.94
C ASN A 136 6.12 6.38 -0.65
N SER A 137 6.33 7.12 0.44
CA SER A 137 5.86 6.79 1.80
C SER A 137 4.90 7.84 2.33
#